data_AF-A0A3B6KLA5-F1
#
_entry.id   AF-A0A3B6KLA5-F1
#
_cell.length_a   1.000
_cell.length_b   1.000
_cell.length_c   1.000
_cell.angle_alpha   90.00
_cell.angle_beta   90.00
_cell.angle_gamma   90.00
#
_symmetry.space_group_name_H-M   'P 1'
#
loop_
_entity.id
_entity.type
_entity.pdbx_description
1 polymer ?
#
loop_
_entity_poly.entity_id
_entity_poly.type
_entity_poly.pdbx_seq_one_letter_code
_entity_poly.pdbx_strand_id
1 'polypeptide(L)'
;MISMKRLAQLAKKWQRVAALGRKRLTVTAKEDEECCTSGVVKGHCIMYTTDGSRFEVPLVYLSMMVFGELLRVSQEEFGFASNGKITLPCDAAVMEYVMCLLSRDASAEVEKALLSSMVISCHYTVSVMPTVGASQQICCS
;
A
#
# COMPACT_ATOMS: atom_id res chain seq x y z
N MET A 1 24.72 16.43 -36.20
CA MET A 1 23.92 15.39 -36.91
C MET A 1 24.39 14.03 -36.44
N ILE A 2 23.59 13.27 -35.68
CA ILE A 2 23.99 11.96 -35.15
C ILE A 2 24.00 10.95 -36.30
N SER A 3 25.09 10.19 -36.47
CA SER A 3 25.20 9.24 -37.58
C SER A 3 24.37 7.98 -37.35
N MET A 4 23.82 7.41 -38.44
CA MET A 4 23.05 6.17 -38.42
C MET A 4 23.81 4.99 -37.76
N LYS A 5 25.15 4.99 -37.84
CA LYS A 5 26.01 4.00 -37.19
C LYS A 5 25.97 4.11 -35.66
N ARG A 6 25.88 5.34 -35.10
CA ARG A 6 25.72 5.55 -33.66
C ARG A 6 24.34 5.12 -33.15
N LEU A 7 23.29 5.36 -33.93
CA LEU A 7 21.94 4.86 -33.64
C LEU A 7 21.89 3.33 -33.59
N ALA A 8 22.49 2.65 -34.57
CA ALA A 8 22.57 1.19 -34.58
C ALA A 8 23.38 0.62 -33.40
N GLN A 9 24.44 1.30 -32.98
CA GLN A 9 25.23 0.89 -31.80
C GLN A 9 24.46 1.07 -30.49
N LEU A 10 23.68 2.16 -30.37
CA LEU A 10 22.78 2.34 -29.23
C LEU A 10 21.74 1.22 -29.19
N ALA A 11 21.01 0.98 -30.29
CA ALA A 11 20.00 -0.07 -30.36
C ALA A 11 20.53 -1.47 -29.96
N LYS A 12 21.74 -1.83 -30.38
CA LYS A 12 22.39 -3.09 -29.97
C LYS A 12 22.71 -3.16 -28.47
N LYS A 13 23.03 -2.04 -27.81
CA LYS A 13 23.19 -2.00 -26.34
C LYS A 13 21.86 -2.21 -25.62
N TRP A 14 20.78 -1.59 -26.11
CA TRP A 14 19.44 -1.74 -25.51
C TRP A 14 18.87 -3.15 -25.69
N GLN A 15 19.25 -3.88 -26.74
CA GLN A 15 18.86 -5.30 -26.88
C GLN A 15 19.39 -6.20 -25.75
N ARG A 16 20.59 -5.94 -25.20
CA ARG A 16 21.10 -6.71 -24.04
C ARG A 16 20.40 -6.35 -22.74
N VAL A 17 20.03 -5.08 -22.58
CA VAL A 17 19.29 -4.60 -21.39
C VAL A 17 17.85 -5.13 -21.41
N ALA A 18 17.20 -5.17 -22.57
CA ALA A 18 15.85 -5.73 -22.73
C ALA A 18 15.83 -7.28 -22.62
N ALA A 19 16.91 -7.97 -23.04
CA ALA A 19 17.02 -9.42 -22.90
C ALA A 19 17.26 -9.89 -21.45
N LEU A 20 17.84 -9.03 -20.59
CA LEU A 20 18.00 -9.32 -19.17
C LEU A 20 16.70 -9.10 -18.34
N GLY A 21 15.60 -8.71 -18.99
CA GLY A 21 14.27 -8.66 -18.37
C GLY A 21 13.46 -9.97 -18.49
N ARG A 22 14.01 -11.01 -19.13
CA ARG A 22 13.35 -12.33 -19.24
C ARG A 22 14.24 -13.44 -18.69
N LYS A 23 14.66 -13.30 -17.44
CA LYS A 23 15.08 -14.47 -16.67
C LYS A 23 13.83 -15.24 -16.27
N ARG A 24 13.53 -16.26 -17.08
CA ARG A 24 12.72 -17.42 -16.71
C ARG A 24 13.15 -17.90 -15.32
N LEU A 25 12.34 -17.61 -14.30
CA LEU A 25 12.44 -18.25 -13.01
C LEU A 25 11.89 -19.67 -13.16
N THR A 26 12.74 -20.60 -13.59
CA THR A 26 12.62 -21.97 -13.08
C THR A 26 13.18 -21.94 -11.66
N VAL A 27 12.35 -21.50 -10.72
CA VAL A 27 12.55 -21.76 -9.30
C VAL A 27 12.13 -23.21 -9.10
N THR A 28 13.14 -24.05 -8.94
CA THR A 28 13.01 -25.39 -8.37
C THR A 28 12.31 -25.28 -7.02
N ALA A 29 11.25 -26.07 -6.87
CA ALA A 29 10.42 -26.19 -5.68
C ALA A 29 11.24 -26.15 -4.39
N LYS A 30 10.97 -25.13 -3.56
CA LYS A 30 10.82 -25.26 -2.11
C LYS A 30 9.76 -24.26 -1.67
N GLU A 31 8.89 -24.76 -0.80
CA GLU A 31 7.67 -24.14 -0.29
C GLU A 31 7.97 -22.79 0.37
N ASP A 32 7.10 -21.81 0.09
CA ASP A 32 6.59 -20.75 0.97
C ASP A 32 6.32 -19.46 0.17
N GLU A 33 5.04 -19.27 -0.18
CA GLU A 33 4.34 -17.99 -0.37
C GLU A 33 5.10 -16.85 -1.06
N GLU A 34 5.24 -16.95 -2.38
CA GLU A 34 5.46 -15.81 -3.28
C GLU A 34 4.70 -16.11 -4.58
N CYS A 35 4.07 -15.12 -5.22
CA CYS A 35 4.34 -14.79 -6.63
C CYS A 35 3.36 -13.76 -7.20
N CYS A 36 3.83 -12.53 -7.33
CA CYS A 36 3.30 -11.60 -8.32
C CYS A 36 3.55 -12.18 -9.72
N THR A 37 2.57 -12.94 -10.25
CA THR A 37 2.55 -13.36 -11.65
C THR A 37 1.60 -12.48 -12.44
N SER A 38 2.15 -11.90 -13.50
CA SER A 38 1.41 -11.21 -14.55
C SER A 38 0.42 -12.17 -15.22
N GLY A 39 -0.86 -11.89 -15.02
CA GLY A 39 -2.04 -12.63 -15.50
C GLY A 39 -3.23 -12.05 -14.74
N VAL A 40 -4.44 -12.00 -15.33
CA VAL A 40 -5.64 -11.43 -14.68
C VAL A 40 -5.70 -11.92 -13.24
N VAL A 41 -5.45 -11.01 -12.28
CA VAL A 41 -5.22 -11.36 -10.88
C VAL A 41 -6.58 -11.63 -10.24
N LYS A 42 -7.10 -12.84 -10.49
CA LYS A 42 -8.35 -13.30 -9.90
C LYS A 42 -8.04 -13.86 -8.52
N GLY A 43 -8.42 -13.13 -7.48
CA GLY A 43 -8.22 -13.55 -6.10
C GLY A 43 -8.66 -12.47 -5.12
N HIS A 44 -8.59 -12.82 -3.84
CA HIS A 44 -8.85 -11.92 -2.73
C HIS A 44 -7.62 -11.92 -1.81
N CYS A 45 -7.34 -10.77 -1.20
CA CYS A 45 -6.40 -10.62 -0.10
C CYS A 45 -7.19 -10.55 1.20
N ILE A 46 -6.68 -11.18 2.26
CA ILE A 46 -7.25 -11.04 3.59
C ILE A 46 -6.61 -9.83 4.28
N MET A 47 -7.43 -8.86 4.65
CA MET A 47 -7.01 -7.67 5.38
C MET A 47 -7.80 -7.55 6.68
N TYR A 48 -7.20 -6.88 7.65
CA TYR A 48 -7.78 -6.64 8.96
C TYR A 48 -7.91 -5.15 9.22
N THR A 49 -8.93 -4.72 9.94
CA THR A 49 -9.07 -3.33 10.40
C THR A 49 -8.53 -3.17 11.82
N THR A 50 -8.46 -1.94 12.33
CA THR A 50 -7.93 -1.65 13.67
C THR A 50 -8.78 -2.24 14.80
N ASP A 51 -10.08 -2.45 14.56
CA ASP A 51 -11.01 -3.17 15.45
C ASP A 51 -10.89 -4.71 15.33
N GLY A 52 -10.00 -5.21 14.46
CA GLY A 52 -9.72 -6.63 14.30
C GLY A 52 -10.66 -7.36 13.34
N SER A 53 -11.61 -6.66 12.70
CA SER A 53 -12.52 -7.24 11.72
C SER A 53 -11.77 -7.69 10.46
N ARG A 54 -12.17 -8.83 9.89
CA ARG A 54 -11.52 -9.48 8.73
C ARG A 54 -12.31 -9.21 7.45
N PHE A 55 -11.62 -8.78 6.40
CA PHE A 55 -12.20 -8.49 5.09
C PHE A 55 -11.50 -9.27 3.97
N GLU A 56 -12.29 -9.80 3.04
CA GLU A 56 -11.79 -10.41 1.80
C GLU A 56 -11.82 -9.36 0.69
N VAL A 57 -10.66 -8.80 0.38
CA VAL A 57 -10.51 -7.69 -0.56
C VAL A 57 -10.12 -8.21 -1.94
N PRO A 58 -10.93 -8.03 -2.99
CA PRO A 58 -10.56 -8.38 -4.34
C PRO A 58 -9.22 -7.75 -4.73
N LEU A 59 -8.33 -8.53 -5.31
CA LEU A 59 -7.00 -8.05 -5.71
C LEU A 59 -7.07 -6.91 -6.73
N VAL A 60 -8.17 -6.80 -7.48
CA VAL A 60 -8.46 -5.67 -8.40
C VAL A 60 -8.57 -4.32 -7.69
N TYR A 61 -8.93 -4.29 -6.40
CA TYR A 61 -9.02 -3.04 -5.65
C TYR A 61 -7.66 -2.56 -5.15
N LEU A 62 -6.64 -3.43 -5.07
CA LEU A 62 -5.32 -3.04 -4.58
C LEU A 62 -4.58 -2.07 -5.52
N SER A 63 -5.02 -1.94 -6.78
CA SER A 63 -4.52 -0.90 -7.69
C SER A 63 -5.22 0.46 -7.56
N MET A 64 -6.26 0.57 -6.73
CA MET A 64 -7.00 1.81 -6.52
C MET A 64 -6.24 2.71 -5.55
N MET A 65 -6.39 4.03 -5.70
CA MET A 65 -5.60 5.01 -4.95
C MET A 65 -5.85 4.87 -3.46
N VAL A 66 -7.10 4.60 -3.08
CA VAL A 66 -7.49 4.39 -1.68
C VAL A 66 -6.71 3.25 -1.02
N PHE A 67 -6.56 2.11 -1.70
CA PHE A 67 -5.81 0.97 -1.15
C PHE A 67 -4.30 1.20 -1.16
N GLY A 68 -3.77 1.91 -2.15
CA GLY A 68 -2.36 2.30 -2.17
C GLY A 68 -1.97 3.11 -0.95
N GLU A 69 -2.77 4.13 -0.60
CA GLU A 69 -2.52 4.96 0.58
C GLU A 69 -2.78 4.21 1.89
N LEU A 70 -3.86 3.43 1.98
CA LEU A 70 -4.10 2.59 3.16
C LEU A 70 -2.94 1.63 3.41
N LEU A 71 -2.43 0.95 2.38
CA LEU A 71 -1.30 0.04 2.49
C LEU A 71 0.01 0.75 2.85
N ARG A 72 0.24 1.97 2.32
CA ARG A 72 1.40 2.79 2.68
C ARG A 72 1.38 3.12 4.17
N VAL A 73 0.27 3.65 4.66
CA VAL A 73 0.11 3.99 6.09
C VAL A 73 0.13 2.73 6.95
N SER A 74 -0.49 1.63 6.51
CA SER A 74 -0.40 0.33 7.18
C SER A 74 1.03 -0.14 7.36
N GLN A 75 1.86 0.02 6.34
CA GLN A 75 3.26 -0.37 6.40
C GLN A 75 4.04 0.49 7.40
N GLU A 76 3.76 1.79 7.43
CA GLU A 76 4.38 2.76 8.34
C GLU A 76 3.96 2.51 9.80
N GLU A 77 2.70 2.18 10.07
CA GLU A 77 2.16 2.01 11.43
C GLU A 77 2.29 0.58 11.99
N PHE A 78 2.03 -0.45 11.18
CA PHE A 78 1.94 -1.85 11.64
C PHE A 78 3.06 -2.74 11.11
N GLY A 79 3.64 -2.40 9.94
CA GLY A 79 4.63 -3.21 9.25
C GLY A 79 4.05 -4.51 8.64
N PHE A 80 4.79 -5.12 7.69
CA PHE A 80 4.35 -6.34 6.97
C PHE A 80 5.27 -7.55 7.13
N ALA A 81 6.43 -7.40 7.78
CA ALA A 81 7.54 -8.36 7.64
C ALA A 81 7.46 -9.61 8.55
N SER A 82 6.54 -9.69 9.51
CA SER A 82 6.66 -10.70 10.60
C SER A 82 5.47 -11.65 10.80
N ASN A 83 4.26 -11.29 10.38
CA ASN A 83 3.06 -12.09 10.64
C ASN A 83 2.17 -12.31 9.40
N GLY A 84 2.56 -11.77 8.24
CA GLY A 84 1.76 -11.82 7.01
C GLY A 84 0.39 -11.13 7.13
N LYS A 85 0.10 -10.45 8.25
CA LYS A 85 -1.19 -9.86 8.53
C LYS A 85 -1.18 -8.39 8.15
N ILE A 86 -1.98 -8.04 7.14
CA ILE A 86 -2.14 -6.64 6.72
C ILE A 86 -3.24 -6.01 7.59
N THR A 87 -2.86 -5.09 8.47
CA THR A 87 -3.82 -4.29 9.26
C THR A 87 -3.96 -2.90 8.64
N LEU A 88 -5.16 -2.51 8.27
CA LEU A 88 -5.51 -1.22 7.68
C LEU A 88 -5.74 -0.17 8.78
N PRO A 89 -5.33 1.09 8.56
CA PRO A 89 -5.49 2.20 9.50
C PRO A 89 -6.93 2.75 9.47
N CYS A 90 -7.92 1.88 9.51
CA CYS A 90 -9.34 2.24 9.56
C CYS A 90 -10.12 1.17 10.31
N ASP A 91 -11.33 1.52 10.77
CA ASP A 91 -12.27 0.58 11.37
C ASP A 91 -13.11 -0.15 10.29
N ALA A 92 -13.87 -1.15 10.74
CA ALA A 92 -14.76 -1.92 9.87
C ALA A 92 -15.77 -1.06 9.11
N ALA A 93 -16.35 -0.03 9.72
CA ALA A 93 -17.38 0.80 9.07
C ALA A 93 -16.82 1.59 7.89
N VAL A 94 -15.61 2.14 8.06
CA VAL A 94 -14.89 2.80 6.98
C VAL A 94 -14.50 1.81 5.89
N MET A 95 -14.05 0.61 6.24
CA MET A 95 -13.70 -0.42 5.28
C MET A 95 -14.92 -0.90 4.47
N GLU A 96 -16.07 -1.10 5.10
CA GLU A 96 -17.33 -1.41 4.42
C GLU A 96 -17.73 -0.30 3.43
N TYR A 97 -17.58 0.95 3.84
CA TYR A 97 -17.85 2.10 2.98
C TYR A 97 -16.90 2.13 1.76
N VAL A 98 -15.59 1.93 1.97
CA VAL A 98 -14.60 1.82 0.89
C VAL A 98 -15.02 0.73 -0.09
N MET A 99 -15.28 -0.49 0.40
CA MET A 99 -15.65 -1.63 -0.45
C MET A 99 -16.92 -1.35 -1.26
N CYS A 100 -17.94 -0.74 -0.65
CA CYS A 100 -19.17 -0.32 -1.31
C CYS A 100 -18.90 0.72 -2.41
N LEU A 101 -18.08 1.73 -2.11
CA LEU A 101 -17.73 2.78 -3.06
C LEU A 101 -17.02 2.21 -4.30
N LEU A 102 -16.00 1.37 -4.10
CA LEU A 102 -15.20 0.80 -5.18
C LEU A 102 -16.01 -0.21 -6.02
N SER A 103 -16.96 -0.91 -5.41
CA SER A 103 -17.88 -1.80 -6.14
C SER A 103 -18.80 -1.08 -7.13
N ARG A 104 -18.91 0.24 -7.03
CA ARG A 104 -19.74 1.10 -7.88
C ARG A 104 -18.93 1.90 -8.89
N ASP A 105 -17.67 1.53 -9.12
CA ASP A 105 -16.73 2.22 -10.02
C ASP A 105 -16.62 3.72 -9.69
N ALA A 106 -16.26 4.02 -8.45
CA ALA A 106 -16.06 5.38 -7.96
C ALA A 106 -15.10 6.18 -8.87
N SER A 107 -15.38 7.47 -9.06
CA SER A 107 -14.44 8.33 -9.78
C SER A 107 -13.23 8.65 -8.89
N ALA A 108 -12.10 8.97 -9.53
CA ALA A 108 -10.86 9.30 -8.83
C ALA A 108 -11.02 10.50 -7.88
N GLU A 109 -11.93 11.43 -8.19
CA GLU A 109 -12.27 12.56 -7.33
C GLU A 109 -12.93 12.12 -6.02
N VAL A 110 -13.78 11.09 -6.08
CA VAL A 110 -14.45 10.55 -4.89
C VAL A 110 -13.46 9.76 -4.03
N GLU A 111 -12.60 8.94 -4.65
CA GLU A 111 -11.50 8.28 -3.93
C GLU A 111 -10.58 9.30 -3.23
N LYS A 112 -10.22 10.38 -3.93
CA LYS A 112 -9.39 11.44 -3.36
C LYS A 112 -10.08 12.19 -2.23
N ALA A 113 -11.38 12.46 -2.34
CA ALA A 113 -12.16 13.10 -1.28
C ALA A 113 -12.24 12.20 -0.03
N LEU A 114 -12.46 10.91 -0.23
CA LEU A 114 -12.44 9.92 0.85
C LEU A 114 -11.08 9.88 1.55
N LEU A 115 -9.99 9.74 0.77
CA LEU A 115 -8.63 9.75 1.32
C LEU A 115 -8.33 11.03 2.08
N SER A 116 -8.74 12.18 1.54
CA SER A 116 -8.57 13.46 2.25
C SER A 116 -9.29 13.44 3.60
N SER A 117 -10.52 12.91 3.65
CA SER A 117 -11.27 12.75 4.91
C SER A 117 -10.59 11.80 5.91
N MET A 118 -9.98 10.71 5.45
CA MET A 118 -9.30 9.74 6.31
C MET A 118 -7.95 10.27 6.84
N VAL A 119 -7.16 10.90 5.97
CA VAL A 119 -5.85 11.48 6.30
C VAL A 119 -5.98 12.67 7.24
N ILE A 120 -7.07 13.44 7.16
CA ILE A 120 -7.41 14.50 8.14
C ILE A 120 -7.48 13.92 9.57
N SER A 121 -7.96 12.69 9.74
CA SER A 121 -8.03 12.02 11.04
C SER A 121 -6.64 11.63 11.57
N CYS A 122 -5.75 11.13 10.71
CA CYS A 122 -4.39 10.72 11.08
C CYS A 122 -3.48 11.90 11.48
N HIS A 123 -3.67 13.09 10.89
CA HIS A 123 -2.89 14.27 11.28
C HIS A 123 -3.31 14.89 12.62
N TYR A 124 -4.54 14.63 13.08
CA TYR A 124 -4.99 15.13 14.38
C TYR A 124 -4.42 14.30 15.54
N THR A 125 -4.29 12.98 15.36
CA THR A 125 -3.81 12.07 16.41
C THR A 125 -2.30 12.15 16.64
N VAL A 126 -1.51 12.57 15.65
CA VAL A 126 -0.05 12.76 15.81
C VAL A 126 0.30 14.11 16.46
N SER A 127 -0.59 15.12 16.42
CA SER A 127 -0.28 16.48 16.90
C SER A 127 -0.80 16.84 18.29
N VAL A 128 -1.62 16.02 18.94
CA VAL A 128 -2.18 16.38 20.27
C VAL A 128 -1.94 15.27 21.29
N MET A 129 -0.69 15.14 21.74
CA MET A 129 -0.45 14.84 23.14
C MET A 129 -0.50 16.16 23.89
N PRO A 130 -1.49 16.42 24.78
CA PRO A 130 -1.31 17.45 25.78
C PRO A 130 -0.21 16.96 26.70
N THR A 131 0.98 17.56 26.61
CA THR A 131 1.98 17.48 27.66
C THR A 131 1.31 17.99 28.92
N VAL A 132 0.81 17.09 29.77
CA VAL A 132 0.43 17.41 31.14
C VAL A 132 1.72 17.83 31.83
N GLY A 133 1.93 19.14 31.90
CA GLY A 133 3.04 19.74 32.63
C GLY A 133 2.95 19.31 34.09
N ALA A 134 3.87 18.46 34.51
CA ALA A 134 4.13 18.20 35.91
C ALA A 134 4.71 19.46 36.55
N SER A 135 3.85 20.27 37.17
CA SER A 135 4.28 21.29 38.12
C SER A 135 4.22 20.71 39.53
N GLN A 136 5.29 20.06 39.97
CA GLN A 136 5.62 19.99 41.40
C GLN A 136 6.71 21.02 41.67
N GLN A 137 6.33 22.14 42.27
CA GLN A 137 7.28 23.00 42.96
C GLN A 137 7.62 22.35 44.29
N ILE A 138 8.87 21.92 44.40
CA ILE A 138 9.55 21.73 45.67
C ILE A 138 9.98 23.14 46.12
N CYS A 139 9.57 23.57 47.31
CA CYS A 139 10.29 24.58 48.07
C CYS A 139 10.30 24.15 49.53
N CYS A 140 11.51 23.89 50.04
CA CYS A 140 11.79 23.75 51.46
C CYS A 140 11.88 25.15 52.08
N SER A 141 11.24 25.33 53.23
CA SER A 141 11.76 26.07 54.39
C SER A 141 10.97 25.70 55.63
#